data_AF-A0AAD9JS21-F1
#
_entry.id   AF-A0AAD9JS21-F1
#
_cell.length_a   1.000
_cell.length_b   1.000
_cell.length_c   1.000
_cell.angle_alpha   90.00
_cell.angle_beta   90.00
_cell.angle_gamma   90.00
#
_symmetry.space_group_name_H-M   'P 1'
#
loop_
_entity.id
_entity.type
_entity.pdbx_description
1 polymer ?
#
loop_
_entity_poly.entity_id
_entity_poly.type
_entity_poly.pdbx_seq_one_letter_code
_entity_poly.pdbx_strand_id
1 'polypeptide(L)'
;MSRSVFEDIPPLCAKTSIVINEVFTRPEMVMCKFVLNLYHGKLQVWVNVLLSKRRQASTLSEQLSAYKLGNDSSFLTKVTKNIFSRYLEDYISIECRFLKERCTAVLQRYYDSRHHQKKNIQSGGIHVFRRDLQAVIGTKANLNLGPTIENYDGETFLSQEVTINLLQESKLAFKRCNALSARNDLPENATKIFDLHSAKHSDCLQKKRELMETMENKLDMGLDRTVSAIIGWVKYILTTEQKKIDFKPESEEGPIQMYSQACGKVVKYLGVQVDSIRFSLDGKNVDAVLMEIGMRVHRVIYDHLLQYQYNSMAVECSGSETTLWVGATAAVTAVEYSGSETTLWASKTSTSASSRNSSTPLHALCNLLLVVPDNLKQVCTGEQLAGLDKTVLLSFVQLRADFKTSRLATLFK
;
A
#
# COMPACT_ATOMS: atom_id res chain seq x y z
N MET A 1 29.62 23.51 33.54
CA MET A 1 28.38 22.85 33.99
C MET A 1 28.12 23.29 35.42
N SER A 2 27.15 24.19 35.64
CA SER A 2 26.79 24.62 36.99
C SER A 2 26.12 23.44 37.71
N ARG A 3 26.54 23.12 38.95
CA ARG A 3 25.80 22.24 39.85
C ARG A 3 24.31 22.59 39.79
N SER A 4 23.48 21.59 39.65
CA SER A 4 22.03 21.81 39.57
C SER A 4 21.58 22.37 40.91
N VAL A 5 20.85 23.49 40.92
CA VAL A 5 20.27 24.05 42.15
C VAL A 5 19.41 23.00 42.88
N PHE A 6 18.88 22.01 42.14
CA PHE A 6 18.14 20.87 42.68
C PHE A 6 19.00 19.85 43.45
N GLU A 7 20.32 19.79 43.22
CA GLU A 7 21.24 18.93 43.97
C GLU A 7 21.66 19.57 45.30
N ASP A 8 21.72 20.90 45.35
CA ASP A 8 22.16 21.66 46.54
C ASP A 8 21.02 21.91 47.55
N ILE A 9 19.76 21.99 47.08
CA ILE A 9 18.59 22.29 47.94
C ILE A 9 18.30 21.19 48.99
N PRO A 10 18.22 19.88 48.65
CA PRO A 10 17.85 18.86 49.63
C PRO A 10 18.86 18.72 50.80
N PRO A 11 20.19 18.71 50.57
CA PRO A 11 21.17 18.70 51.66
C PRO A 11 21.11 19.95 52.54
N LEU A 12 20.83 21.12 51.94
CA LEU A 12 20.66 22.37 52.67
C LEU A 12 19.41 22.36 53.57
N CYS A 13 18.29 21.83 53.07
CA CYS A 13 17.07 21.63 53.85
C CYS A 13 17.29 20.68 55.02
N ALA A 14 18.02 19.57 54.82
CA ALA A 14 18.31 18.60 55.87
C ALA A 14 19.15 19.22 57.01
N LYS A 15 20.23 19.94 56.67
CA LYS A 15 21.08 20.62 57.67
C LYS A 15 20.31 21.70 58.43
N THR A 16 19.56 22.53 57.71
CA THR A 16 18.79 23.64 58.28
C THR A 16 17.66 23.13 59.18
N SER A 17 17.05 21.98 58.85
CA SER A 17 15.99 21.37 59.68
C SER A 17 16.49 20.97 61.07
N ILE A 18 17.74 20.49 61.20
CA ILE A 18 18.32 20.11 62.50
C ILE A 18 18.41 21.36 63.39
N VAL A 19 18.99 22.43 62.87
CA VAL A 19 19.16 23.70 63.60
C VAL A 19 17.81 24.32 63.96
N ILE A 20 16.82 24.28 63.06
CA ILE A 20 15.49 24.85 63.32
C ILE A 20 14.78 24.11 64.46
N ASN A 21 14.93 22.78 64.54
CA ASN A 21 14.33 21.97 65.60
C ASN A 21 14.95 22.24 66.98
N GLU A 22 16.22 22.64 67.03
CA GLU A 22 16.92 22.96 68.29
C GLU A 22 16.60 24.37 68.80
N VAL A 23 16.35 25.32 67.91
CA VAL A 23 16.30 26.75 68.24
C VAL A 23 14.87 27.29 68.42
N PHE A 24 13.89 26.74 67.70
CA PHE A 24 12.55 27.33 67.64
C PHE A 24 11.50 26.49 68.37
N THR A 25 10.61 27.15 69.09
CA THR A 25 9.44 26.54 69.75
C THR A 25 8.36 26.05 68.78
N ARG A 26 8.38 26.51 67.51
CA ARG A 26 7.48 26.06 66.42
C ARG A 26 8.28 25.82 65.13
N PRO A 27 9.08 24.74 65.06
CA PRO A 27 10.03 24.53 63.97
C PRO A 27 9.37 24.33 62.61
N GLU A 28 8.18 23.70 62.56
CA GLU A 28 7.43 23.45 61.32
C GLU A 28 7.11 24.75 60.55
N MET A 29 6.64 25.78 61.25
CA MET A 29 6.28 27.06 60.65
C MET A 29 7.50 27.81 60.09
N VAL A 30 8.64 27.66 60.75
CA VAL A 30 9.91 28.28 60.33
C VAL A 30 10.47 27.55 59.11
N MET A 31 10.41 26.22 59.10
CA MET A 31 10.82 25.41 57.96
C MET A 31 9.95 25.67 56.72
N CYS A 32 8.63 25.81 56.88
CA CYS A 32 7.74 26.21 55.78
C CYS A 32 8.13 27.56 55.16
N LYS A 33 8.42 28.58 55.98
CA LYS A 33 8.88 29.89 55.49
C LYS A 33 10.24 29.82 54.81
N PHE A 34 11.15 29.00 55.33
CA PHE A 34 12.47 28.78 54.73
C PHE A 34 12.36 28.15 53.33
N VAL A 35 11.56 27.08 53.20
CA VAL A 35 11.32 26.41 51.92
C VAL A 35 10.63 27.36 50.93
N LEU A 36 9.66 28.16 51.39
CA LEU A 36 9.00 29.17 50.55
C LEU A 36 10.01 30.20 49.99
N ASN A 37 10.96 30.64 50.81
CA ASN A 37 12.02 31.56 50.38
C ASN A 37 12.99 30.90 49.38
N LEU A 38 13.34 29.63 49.56
CA LEU A 38 14.15 28.91 48.57
C LEU A 38 13.46 28.81 47.21
N TYR A 39 12.17 28.51 47.21
CA TYR A 39 11.36 28.40 46.00
C TYR A 39 11.21 29.76 45.28
N HIS A 40 10.76 30.80 45.98
CA HIS A 40 10.54 32.12 45.37
C HIS A 40 11.83 32.92 45.12
N GLY A 41 12.84 32.75 45.96
CA GLY A 41 14.08 33.52 45.89
C GLY A 41 15.12 32.92 44.94
N LYS A 42 15.41 31.63 45.07
CA LYS A 42 16.49 30.97 44.31
C LYS A 42 15.96 30.18 43.12
N LEU A 43 14.96 29.35 43.33
CA LEU A 43 14.44 28.46 42.29
C LEU A 43 13.73 29.24 41.18
N GLN A 44 12.87 30.20 41.54
CA GLN A 44 12.15 31.03 40.57
C GLN A 44 13.10 31.87 39.70
N VAL A 45 14.14 32.48 40.29
CA VAL A 45 15.15 33.23 39.54
C VAL A 45 15.92 32.32 38.60
N TRP A 46 16.32 31.13 39.06
CA TRP A 46 17.02 30.16 38.23
C TRP A 46 16.15 29.67 37.07
N VAL A 47 14.87 29.33 37.32
CA VAL A 47 13.90 28.94 36.28
C VAL A 47 13.73 30.06 35.25
N ASN A 48 13.60 31.30 35.68
CA ASN A 48 13.47 32.46 34.77
C ASN A 48 14.72 32.64 33.89
N VAL A 49 15.92 32.51 34.45
CA VAL A 49 17.18 32.60 33.69
C VAL A 49 17.34 31.41 32.73
N LEU A 50 16.93 30.21 33.16
CA LEU A 50 17.02 29.02 32.34
C LEU A 50 16.05 29.08 31.15
N LEU A 51 14.77 29.39 31.40
CA LEU A 51 13.73 29.42 30.37
C LEU A 51 13.87 30.63 29.43
N SER A 52 14.45 31.75 29.89
CA SER A 52 14.80 32.88 29.02
C SER A 52 15.98 32.57 28.08
N LYS A 53 16.96 31.75 28.52
CA LYS A 53 18.12 31.36 27.71
C LYS A 53 17.90 30.11 26.86
N ARG A 54 17.06 29.16 27.31
CA ARG A 54 16.79 27.88 26.65
C ARG A 54 15.29 27.72 26.42
N ARG A 55 14.83 28.20 25.27
CA ARG A 55 13.49 27.95 24.70
C ARG A 55 13.21 26.46 24.34
N GLN A 56 13.98 25.49 24.86
CA GLN A 56 13.80 24.06 24.62
C GLN A 56 13.66 23.32 25.95
N ALA A 57 12.41 23.02 26.30
CA ALA A 57 11.96 22.47 27.59
C ALA A 57 11.97 20.93 27.64
N SER A 58 12.86 20.25 26.91
CA SER A 58 12.83 18.77 26.84
C SER A 58 13.43 18.08 28.07
N THR A 59 14.40 18.70 28.75
CA THR A 59 15.16 18.06 29.85
C THR A 59 14.65 18.38 31.26
N LEU A 60 13.74 19.35 31.39
CA LEU A 60 13.27 19.83 32.69
C LEU A 60 12.18 18.92 33.30
N SER A 61 11.37 18.29 32.45
CA SER A 61 10.19 17.50 32.85
C SER A 61 10.55 16.18 33.54
N GLU A 62 11.58 15.48 33.06
CA GLU A 62 12.10 14.26 33.71
C GLU A 62 12.71 14.56 35.09
N GLN A 63 13.43 15.68 35.23
CA GLN A 63 14.12 16.05 36.47
C GLN A 63 13.16 16.52 37.57
N LEU A 64 12.03 17.13 37.21
CA LEU A 64 11.01 17.60 38.17
C LEU A 64 10.15 16.46 38.73
N SER A 65 9.90 15.40 37.97
CA SER A 65 9.11 14.25 38.42
C SER A 65 9.80 13.40 39.51
N ALA A 66 11.12 13.54 39.67
CA ALA A 66 11.94 12.72 40.55
C ALA A 66 11.92 13.14 42.02
N TYR A 67 11.46 14.36 42.35
CA TYR A 67 11.58 14.92 43.70
C TYR A 67 10.22 15.11 44.37
N LYS A 68 9.75 14.08 45.09
CA LYS A 68 8.77 14.24 46.17
C LYS A 68 9.52 14.68 47.44
N LEU A 69 9.56 15.98 47.69
CA LEU A 69 9.98 16.51 48.99
C LEU A 69 8.74 16.64 49.89
N GLY A 70 8.78 16.10 51.10
CA GLY A 70 8.07 16.62 52.29
C GLY A 70 6.55 16.43 52.46
N ASN A 71 6.16 16.22 53.73
CA ASN A 71 4.87 15.69 54.23
C ASN A 71 3.60 16.56 54.09
N ASP A 72 3.67 17.75 53.49
CA ASP A 72 2.47 18.47 53.06
C ASP A 72 2.44 18.51 51.54
N SER A 73 1.99 17.40 50.97
CA SER A 73 1.84 17.17 49.52
C SER A 73 1.12 18.33 48.82
N SER A 74 0.25 19.04 49.54
CA SER A 74 -0.51 20.17 49.00
C SER A 74 0.30 21.47 48.91
N PHE A 75 1.17 21.75 49.89
CA PHE A 75 1.98 22.98 49.95
C PHE A 75 3.01 23.04 48.83
N LEU A 76 3.83 21.99 48.70
CA LEU A 76 4.90 21.96 47.69
C LEU A 76 4.34 21.87 46.27
N THR A 77 3.21 21.18 46.09
CA THR A 77 2.49 21.20 44.82
C THR A 77 2.01 22.61 44.46
N LYS A 78 1.51 23.39 45.43
CA LYS A 78 1.08 24.79 45.20
C LYS A 78 2.24 25.71 44.86
N VAL A 79 3.34 25.66 45.61
CA VAL A 79 4.50 26.54 45.36
C VAL A 79 5.18 26.19 44.03
N THR A 80 5.29 24.90 43.70
CA THR A 80 5.80 24.44 42.40
C THR A 80 4.92 24.93 41.26
N LYS A 81 3.59 24.76 41.37
CA LYS A 81 2.64 25.27 40.38
C LYS A 81 2.76 26.78 40.20
N ASN A 82 2.99 27.55 41.27
CA ASN A 82 3.11 29.01 41.19
C ASN A 82 4.37 29.48 40.45
N ILE A 83 5.48 28.75 40.53
CA ILE A 83 6.71 29.11 39.78
C ILE A 83 6.53 28.84 38.29
N PHE A 84 5.84 27.75 37.94
CA PHE A 84 5.69 27.31 36.56
C PHE A 84 4.41 27.78 35.87
N SER A 85 3.44 28.34 36.60
CA SER A 85 2.11 28.72 36.10
C SER A 85 2.18 29.53 34.81
N ARG A 86 2.99 30.60 34.80
CA ARG A 86 3.19 31.48 33.64
C ARG A 86 3.76 30.76 32.40
N TYR A 87 4.53 29.69 32.61
CA TYR A 87 5.14 28.92 31.52
C TYR A 87 4.24 27.78 31.03
N LEU A 88 3.41 27.25 31.92
CA LEU A 88 2.46 26.17 31.62
C LEU A 88 1.17 26.69 30.96
N GLU A 89 0.81 27.95 31.19
CA GLU A 89 -0.36 28.60 30.58
C GLU A 89 -0.29 28.59 29.04
N ASP A 90 0.87 28.95 28.47
CA ASP A 90 1.10 28.97 27.02
C ASP A 90 1.74 27.69 26.46
N TYR A 91 2.01 26.69 27.32
CA TYR A 91 2.78 25.49 26.96
C TYR A 91 2.23 24.81 25.71
N ILE A 92 0.92 24.55 25.67
CA ILE A 92 0.32 23.78 24.60
C ILE A 92 0.42 24.49 23.25
N SER A 93 0.29 25.82 23.23
CA SER A 93 0.43 26.63 22.02
C SER A 93 1.87 26.57 21.48
N ILE A 94 2.85 26.66 22.38
CA ILE A 94 4.28 26.56 22.03
C ILE A 94 4.62 25.17 21.51
N GLU A 95 4.17 24.13 22.21
CA GLU A 95 4.38 22.74 21.82
C GLU A 95 3.79 22.44 20.44
N CYS A 96 2.57 22.94 20.20
CA CYS A 96 1.90 22.75 18.92
C CYS A 96 2.63 23.45 17.77
N ARG A 97 3.07 24.70 17.97
CA ARG A 97 3.87 25.43 16.97
C ARG A 97 5.19 24.72 16.70
N PHE A 98 5.90 24.31 17.75
CA PHE A 98 7.18 23.61 17.63
C PHE A 98 7.04 22.31 16.82
N LEU A 99 6.05 21.48 17.15
CA LEU A 99 5.81 20.23 16.44
C LEU A 99 5.48 20.48 14.96
N LYS A 100 4.65 21.49 14.65
CA LYS A 100 4.33 21.87 13.27
C LYS A 100 5.57 22.30 12.49
N GLU A 101 6.42 23.14 13.06
CA GLU A 101 7.67 23.60 12.44
C GLU A 101 8.63 22.44 12.20
N ARG A 102 8.79 21.54 13.17
CA ARG A 102 9.62 20.34 13.06
C ARG A 102 9.14 19.41 11.95
N CYS A 103 7.85 19.08 11.94
CA CYS A 103 7.26 18.22 10.91
C CYS A 103 7.41 18.83 9.51
N THR A 104 7.19 20.14 9.39
CA THR A 104 7.36 20.87 8.11
C THR A 104 8.81 20.83 7.65
N ALA A 105 9.78 21.05 8.54
CA ALA A 105 11.20 20.99 8.21
C ALA A 105 11.66 19.59 7.75
N VAL A 106 11.15 18.53 8.38
CA VAL A 106 11.43 17.14 7.98
C VAL A 106 10.90 16.87 6.57
N LEU A 107 9.66 17.28 6.28
CA LEU A 107 9.06 17.14 4.95
C LEU A 107 9.78 17.98 3.90
N GLN A 108 10.09 19.23 4.20
CA GLN A 108 10.78 20.14 3.28
C GLN A 108 12.16 19.58 2.91
N ARG A 109 12.95 19.13 3.89
CA ARG A 109 14.25 18.50 3.64
C ARG A 109 14.15 17.28 2.73
N TYR A 110 13.10 16.48 2.89
CA TYR A 110 12.87 15.33 2.02
C TYR A 110 12.56 15.77 0.57
N TYR A 111 11.63 16.70 0.38
CA TYR A 111 11.28 17.19 -0.95
C TYR A 111 12.45 17.92 -1.64
N ASP A 112 13.21 18.72 -0.89
CA ASP A 112 14.43 19.38 -1.38
C ASP A 112 15.47 18.34 -1.84
N SER A 113 15.65 17.25 -1.08
CA SER A 113 16.58 16.17 -1.44
C SER A 113 16.16 15.39 -2.70
N ARG A 114 14.87 15.42 -3.04
CA ARG A 114 14.31 14.80 -4.26
C ARG A 114 14.16 15.81 -5.40
N HIS A 115 14.61 17.05 -5.22
CA HIS A 115 14.41 18.17 -6.16
C HIS A 115 12.95 18.32 -6.62
N HIS A 116 12.00 18.00 -5.73
CA HIS A 116 10.57 17.99 -6.03
C HIS A 116 9.87 19.13 -5.31
N GLN A 117 9.02 19.87 -6.03
CA GLN A 117 8.12 20.86 -5.42
C GLN A 117 6.71 20.29 -5.37
N LYS A 118 6.13 20.26 -4.17
CA LYS A 118 4.76 19.77 -3.96
C LYS A 118 3.77 20.65 -4.74
N LYS A 119 3.28 20.13 -5.87
CA LYS A 119 2.22 20.77 -6.67
C LYS A 119 0.86 20.37 -6.11
N ASN A 120 -0.12 21.28 -6.15
CA ASN A 120 -1.50 20.95 -5.84
C ASN A 120 -2.11 20.17 -7.02
N ILE A 121 -2.19 18.84 -6.91
CA ILE A 121 -2.77 18.00 -7.95
C ILE A 121 -4.30 18.03 -7.75
N GLN A 122 -5.02 18.76 -8.60
CA GLN A 122 -6.48 18.67 -8.68
C GLN A 122 -6.85 17.30 -9.27
N SER A 123 -6.98 16.30 -8.39
CA SER A 123 -7.37 14.94 -8.74
C SER A 123 -8.89 14.84 -8.94
N GLY A 124 -9.41 15.52 -9.96
CA GLY A 124 -10.80 15.37 -10.43
C GLY A 124 -10.89 14.47 -11.67
N GLY A 125 -12.03 13.79 -11.86
CA GLY A 125 -12.24 12.85 -12.98
C GLY A 125 -11.98 13.43 -14.38
N ILE A 126 -12.15 14.75 -14.55
CA ILE A 126 -11.90 15.43 -15.84
C ILE A 126 -10.40 15.61 -16.15
N HIS A 127 -9.54 15.73 -15.13
CA HIS A 127 -8.09 15.79 -15.31
C HIS A 127 -7.51 14.41 -15.65
N VAL A 128 -8.11 13.36 -15.08
CA VAL A 128 -7.81 11.97 -15.43
C VAL A 128 -8.13 11.69 -16.88
N PHE A 129 -9.35 12.01 -17.32
CA PHE A 129 -9.76 11.82 -18.71
C PHE A 129 -8.84 12.58 -19.67
N ARG A 130 -8.48 13.83 -19.37
CA ARG A 130 -7.52 14.60 -20.18
C ARG A 130 -6.14 13.94 -20.26
N ARG A 131 -5.62 13.43 -19.13
CA ARG A 131 -4.32 12.73 -19.09
C ARG A 131 -4.35 11.45 -19.91
N ASP A 132 -5.39 10.64 -19.75
CA ASP A 132 -5.53 9.36 -20.45
C ASP A 132 -5.74 9.60 -21.96
N LEU A 133 -6.47 10.65 -22.33
CA LEU A 133 -6.65 11.08 -23.72
C LEU A 133 -5.35 11.65 -24.32
N GLN A 134 -4.54 12.36 -23.54
CA GLN A 134 -3.22 12.83 -23.96
C GLN A 134 -2.20 11.69 -24.13
N ALA A 135 -2.26 10.63 -23.31
CA ALA A 135 -1.42 9.45 -23.47
C ALA A 135 -1.77 8.66 -24.76
N VAL A 136 -3.05 8.62 -25.12
CA VAL A 136 -3.54 7.94 -26.34
C VAL A 136 -3.32 8.77 -27.61
N ILE A 137 -3.46 10.10 -27.54
CA ILE A 137 -3.34 11.00 -28.71
C ILE A 137 -1.92 11.51 -28.91
N GLY A 138 -1.13 11.70 -27.85
CA GLY A 138 0.25 12.19 -27.94
C GLY A 138 1.20 11.24 -28.69
N THR A 139 0.84 9.96 -28.80
CA THR A 139 1.57 8.99 -29.63
C THR A 139 1.19 9.06 -31.12
N LYS A 140 0.11 9.75 -31.49
CA LYS A 140 -0.45 9.80 -32.85
C LYS A 140 -0.56 11.20 -33.46
N ALA A 141 -0.49 12.27 -32.67
CA ALA A 141 -0.53 13.64 -33.16
C ALA A 141 0.29 14.59 -32.26
N ASN A 142 1.01 15.52 -32.90
CA ASN A 142 1.82 16.57 -32.27
C ASN A 142 0.93 17.71 -31.71
N LEU A 143 -0.08 17.38 -30.91
CA LEU A 143 -1.03 18.32 -30.31
C LEU A 143 -0.72 18.50 -28.82
N ASN A 144 -0.24 19.68 -28.44
CA ASN A 144 0.00 20.08 -27.04
C ASN A 144 -1.33 20.30 -26.30
N LEU A 145 -1.93 19.23 -25.77
CA LEU A 145 -3.23 19.26 -25.08
C LEU A 145 -3.16 19.42 -23.55
N GLY A 146 -1.98 19.71 -22.97
CA GLY A 146 -1.86 19.89 -21.53
C GLY A 146 -0.43 19.68 -21.02
N PRO A 147 -0.18 19.90 -19.71
CA PRO A 147 1.14 19.78 -19.13
C PRO A 147 1.74 18.41 -19.44
N THR A 148 3.01 18.40 -19.83
CA THR A 148 3.82 17.21 -20.09
C THR A 148 3.65 16.19 -18.96
N ILE A 149 3.44 14.91 -19.31
CA ILE A 149 3.46 13.81 -18.35
C ILE A 149 4.87 13.79 -17.75
N GLU A 150 5.01 14.33 -16.54
CA GLU A 150 6.28 14.35 -15.80
C GLU A 150 6.56 12.92 -15.33
N ASN A 151 7.51 12.24 -15.99
CA ASN A 151 7.97 10.93 -15.57
C ASN A 151 9.05 11.13 -14.49
N TYR A 152 8.71 10.91 -13.23
CA TYR A 152 9.63 11.03 -12.08
C TYR A 152 10.51 9.80 -11.91
N ASP A 153 10.85 9.11 -12.99
CA ASP A 153 11.74 7.94 -13.00
C ASP A 153 11.34 6.81 -12.02
N GLY A 154 10.04 6.66 -11.76
CA GLY A 154 9.52 5.67 -10.81
C GLY A 154 9.61 6.05 -9.32
N GLU A 155 9.99 7.29 -8.99
CA GLU A 155 10.00 7.79 -7.61
C GLU A 155 8.61 7.74 -6.98
N THR A 156 8.49 7.05 -5.84
CA THR A 156 7.23 6.89 -5.12
C THR A 156 6.86 8.12 -4.31
N PHE A 157 7.83 9.00 -4.03
CA PHE A 157 7.73 10.11 -3.06
C PHE A 157 7.26 9.68 -1.67
N LEU A 158 7.42 8.39 -1.35
CA LEU A 158 7.16 7.81 -0.04
C LEU A 158 8.50 7.52 0.63
N SER A 159 8.66 7.99 1.87
CA SER A 159 9.82 7.67 2.69
C SER A 159 9.39 7.14 4.05
N GLN A 160 9.78 5.90 4.31
CA GLN A 160 9.59 5.26 5.61
C GLN A 160 10.35 6.03 6.69
N GLU A 161 11.56 6.50 6.40
CA GLU A 161 12.38 7.29 7.33
C GLU A 161 11.69 8.61 7.72
N VAL A 162 11.11 9.32 6.74
CA VAL A 162 10.32 10.54 6.99
C VAL A 162 9.13 10.21 7.90
N THR A 163 8.43 9.11 7.63
CA THR A 163 7.28 8.69 8.44
C THR A 163 7.70 8.37 9.88
N ILE A 164 8.78 7.63 10.07
CA ILE A 164 9.34 7.30 11.39
C ILE A 164 9.71 8.59 12.14
N ASN A 165 10.38 9.53 11.49
CA ASN A 165 10.80 10.79 12.10
C ASN A 165 9.59 11.63 12.52
N LEU A 166 8.55 11.73 11.68
CA LEU A 166 7.32 12.44 12.02
C LEU A 166 6.64 11.79 13.24
N LEU A 167 6.47 10.46 13.25
CA LEU A 167 5.86 9.74 14.35
C LEU A 167 6.65 9.87 15.66
N GLN A 168 7.98 9.88 15.58
CA GLN A 168 8.85 10.04 16.74
C GLN A 168 8.71 11.43 17.36
N GLU A 169 8.64 12.49 16.56
CA GLU A 169 8.42 13.86 17.05
C GLU A 169 7.05 13.98 17.75
N SER A 170 5.99 13.38 17.17
CA SER A 170 4.66 13.32 17.80
C SER A 170 4.70 12.55 19.12
N LYS A 171 5.38 11.40 19.18
CA LYS A 171 5.53 10.59 20.40
C LYS A 171 6.21 11.37 21.52
N LEU A 172 7.25 12.13 21.20
CA LEU A 172 7.93 12.98 22.17
C LEU A 172 7.04 14.13 22.64
N ALA A 173 6.23 14.71 21.77
CA ALA A 173 5.25 15.73 22.13
C ALA A 173 4.18 15.19 23.09
N PHE A 174 3.66 13.99 22.86
CA PHE A 174 2.72 13.34 23.78
C PHE A 174 3.35 13.07 25.15
N LYS A 175 4.62 12.64 25.21
CA LYS A 175 5.33 12.46 26.48
C LYS A 175 5.42 13.76 27.27
N ARG A 176 5.77 14.87 26.61
CA ARG A 176 5.82 16.20 27.23
C ARG A 176 4.42 16.64 27.68
N CYS A 177 3.41 16.42 26.85
CA CYS A 177 2.02 16.78 27.16
C CYS A 177 1.50 16.08 28.40
N ASN A 178 1.77 14.78 28.53
CA ASN A 178 1.41 13.98 29.70
C ASN A 178 2.07 14.49 30.99
N ALA A 179 3.27 15.05 30.90
CA ALA A 179 4.02 15.52 32.06
C ALA A 179 3.77 16.98 32.42
N LEU A 180 3.44 17.83 31.43
CA LEU A 180 3.33 19.29 31.61
C LEU A 180 1.89 19.80 31.63
N SER A 181 0.92 19.06 31.07
CA SER A 181 -0.49 19.47 31.12
C SER A 181 -1.10 19.20 32.50
N ALA A 182 -2.02 20.05 32.93
CA ALA A 182 -2.86 19.77 34.08
C ALA A 182 -3.76 18.54 33.79
N ARG A 183 -4.10 17.75 34.82
CA ARG A 183 -4.93 16.54 34.65
C ARG A 183 -6.28 16.81 33.99
N ASN A 184 -6.87 17.98 34.25
CA ASN A 184 -8.16 18.37 33.69
C ASN A 184 -8.06 18.78 32.21
N ASP A 185 -6.93 19.37 31.82
CA ASP A 185 -6.71 19.90 30.46
C ASP A 185 -5.95 18.91 29.56
N LEU A 186 -5.39 17.85 30.15
CA LEU A 186 -4.60 16.84 29.45
C LEU A 186 -5.34 16.20 28.26
N PRO A 187 -6.63 15.80 28.36
CA PRO A 187 -7.35 15.26 27.21
C PRO A 187 -7.47 16.26 26.06
N GLU A 188 -7.74 17.53 26.37
CA GLU A 188 -7.87 18.60 25.37
C GLU A 188 -6.53 18.94 24.73
N ASN A 189 -5.46 19.02 25.53
CA ASN A 189 -4.11 19.32 25.05
C ASN A 189 -3.52 18.16 24.24
N ALA A 190 -3.75 16.91 24.65
CA ALA A 190 -3.40 15.74 23.85
C ALA A 190 -4.14 15.77 22.51
N THR A 191 -5.42 16.17 22.52
CA THR A 191 -6.19 16.38 21.29
C THR A 191 -5.55 17.46 20.43
N LYS A 192 -5.16 18.63 20.97
CA LYS A 192 -4.47 19.68 20.19
C LYS A 192 -3.16 19.22 19.53
N ILE A 193 -2.36 18.40 20.21
CA ILE A 193 -1.12 17.83 19.63
C ILE A 193 -1.44 16.79 18.56
N PHE A 194 -2.46 15.96 18.81
CA PHE A 194 -2.92 14.99 17.84
C PHE A 194 -3.59 15.66 16.64
N ASP A 195 -4.30 16.77 16.81
CA ASP A 195 -5.01 17.56 15.79
C ASP A 195 -4.06 18.22 14.78
N LEU A 196 -2.80 18.45 15.17
CA LEU A 196 -1.72 18.78 14.24
C LEU A 196 -1.47 17.66 13.22
N HIS A 197 -1.91 16.44 13.55
CA HIS A 197 -1.95 15.28 12.68
C HIS A 197 -3.38 14.87 12.25
N SER A 198 -4.45 15.13 13.03
CA SER A 198 -5.89 14.96 12.69
C SER A 198 -6.86 15.24 13.86
N ALA A 199 -7.97 15.95 13.62
CA ALA A 199 -9.00 16.41 14.58
C ALA A 199 -9.77 15.30 15.37
N LYS A 200 -9.90 15.47 16.71
CA LYS A 200 -10.88 14.89 17.70
C LYS A 200 -11.04 13.36 17.82
N HIS A 201 -11.00 12.77 19.03
CA HIS A 201 -10.89 11.30 19.26
C HIS A 201 -11.97 10.35 18.66
N SER A 202 -13.28 10.64 18.67
CA SER A 202 -14.28 9.78 17.98
C SER A 202 -14.28 10.01 16.47
N ASP A 203 -14.13 11.27 16.09
CA ASP A 203 -13.93 11.70 14.71
C ASP A 203 -12.58 11.22 14.18
N CYS A 204 -11.63 10.85 15.04
CA CYS A 204 -10.27 10.40 14.71
C CYS A 204 -10.27 8.94 14.24
N LEU A 205 -11.02 8.06 14.91
CA LEU A 205 -11.21 6.69 14.41
C LEU A 205 -12.02 6.67 13.12
N GLN A 206 -12.93 7.63 12.95
CA GLN A 206 -13.67 7.80 11.71
C GLN A 206 -12.79 8.39 10.60
N LYS A 207 -12.06 9.48 10.87
CA LYS A 207 -11.19 10.16 9.90
C LYS A 207 -9.99 9.31 9.51
N LYS A 208 -9.41 8.55 10.45
CA LYS A 208 -8.38 7.54 10.15
C LYS A 208 -8.92 6.51 9.17
N ARG A 209 -10.15 6.00 9.40
CA ARG A 209 -10.80 5.06 8.49
C ARG A 209 -11.08 5.70 7.13
N GLU A 210 -11.68 6.89 7.09
CA GLU A 210 -11.95 7.63 5.84
C GLU A 210 -10.67 7.94 5.04
N LEU A 211 -9.57 8.30 5.71
CA LEU A 211 -8.29 8.56 5.05
C LEU A 211 -7.62 7.28 4.56
N MET A 212 -7.63 6.21 5.36
CA MET A 212 -7.15 4.88 4.97
C MET A 212 -7.93 4.37 3.76
N GLU A 213 -9.26 4.46 3.82
CA GLU A 213 -10.16 4.12 2.72
C GLU A 213 -9.92 5.00 1.49
N THR A 214 -9.65 6.30 1.66
CA THR A 214 -9.30 7.19 0.53
C THR A 214 -7.97 6.79 -0.11
N MET A 215 -6.99 6.37 0.69
CA MET A 215 -5.69 5.90 0.20
C MET A 215 -5.84 4.54 -0.50
N GLU A 216 -6.52 3.59 0.12
CA GLU A 216 -6.84 2.27 -0.45
C GLU A 216 -7.56 2.42 -1.78
N ASN A 217 -8.64 3.21 -1.85
CA ASN A 217 -9.36 3.48 -3.09
C ASN A 217 -8.44 4.05 -4.19
N LYS A 218 -7.49 4.91 -3.84
CA LYS A 218 -6.52 5.46 -4.82
C LYS A 218 -5.50 4.41 -5.28
N LEU A 219 -5.04 3.55 -4.36
CA LEU A 219 -4.15 2.44 -4.68
C LEU A 219 -4.86 1.42 -5.58
N ASP A 220 -6.09 1.03 -5.22
CA ASP A 220 -6.92 0.11 -5.99
C ASP A 220 -7.19 0.65 -7.39
N MET A 221 -7.56 1.93 -7.52
CA MET A 221 -7.71 2.59 -8.82
C MET A 221 -6.40 2.61 -9.63
N GLY A 222 -5.26 2.81 -8.97
CA GLY A 222 -3.94 2.80 -9.62
C GLY A 222 -3.56 1.41 -10.13
N LEU A 223 -3.79 0.39 -9.30
CA LEU A 223 -3.55 -1.01 -9.64
C LEU A 223 -4.49 -1.48 -10.75
N ASP A 224 -5.80 -1.17 -10.68
CA ASP A 224 -6.77 -1.54 -11.71
C ASP A 224 -6.41 -0.93 -13.08
N ARG A 225 -5.94 0.32 -13.12
CA ARG A 225 -5.46 0.94 -14.37
C ARG A 225 -4.21 0.27 -14.90
N THR A 226 -3.28 -0.10 -14.01
CA THR A 226 -2.04 -0.78 -14.38
C THR A 226 -2.35 -2.17 -14.95
N VAL A 227 -3.21 -2.93 -14.28
CA VAL A 227 -3.74 -4.22 -14.76
C VAL A 227 -4.43 -4.02 -16.10
N SER A 228 -5.29 -3.02 -16.24
CA SER A 228 -5.98 -2.73 -17.50
C SER A 228 -5.02 -2.40 -18.65
N ALA A 229 -3.90 -1.73 -18.38
CA ALA A 229 -2.85 -1.47 -19.36
C ALA A 229 -2.14 -2.77 -19.78
N ILE A 230 -1.79 -3.64 -18.83
CA ILE A 230 -1.21 -4.96 -19.11
C ILE A 230 -2.13 -5.77 -20.02
N ILE A 231 -3.41 -5.84 -19.68
CA ILE A 231 -4.43 -6.55 -20.45
C ILE A 231 -4.66 -5.89 -21.82
N GLY A 232 -4.61 -4.56 -21.89
CA GLY A 232 -4.68 -3.81 -23.15
C GLY A 232 -3.56 -4.18 -24.11
N TRP A 233 -2.34 -4.35 -23.60
CA TRP A 233 -1.21 -4.79 -24.42
C TRP A 233 -1.35 -6.25 -24.88
N VAL A 234 -1.87 -7.14 -24.02
CA VAL A 234 -2.20 -8.52 -24.41
C VAL A 234 -3.19 -8.52 -25.58
N LYS A 235 -4.28 -7.75 -25.48
CA LYS A 235 -5.26 -7.60 -26.57
C LYS A 235 -4.62 -7.06 -27.84
N TYR A 236 -3.74 -6.08 -27.73
CA TYR A 236 -3.01 -5.53 -28.88
C TYR A 236 -2.16 -6.60 -29.58
N ILE A 237 -1.38 -7.39 -28.84
CA ILE A 237 -0.58 -8.48 -29.43
C ILE A 237 -1.51 -9.48 -30.14
N LEU A 238 -2.56 -9.95 -29.46
CA LEU A 238 -3.52 -10.89 -30.03
C LEU A 238 -4.15 -10.38 -31.33
N THR A 239 -4.60 -9.12 -31.35
CA THR A 239 -5.27 -8.54 -32.52
C THR A 239 -4.34 -8.25 -33.69
N THR A 240 -3.06 -7.96 -33.44
CA THR A 240 -2.11 -7.57 -34.49
C THR A 240 -1.28 -8.73 -35.03
N GLU A 241 -1.03 -9.75 -34.20
CA GLU A 241 -0.12 -10.84 -34.53
C GLU A 241 -0.84 -12.15 -34.86
N GLN A 242 -2.06 -12.39 -34.35
CA GLN A 242 -2.80 -13.63 -34.61
C GLN A 242 -3.55 -13.55 -35.94
N LYS A 243 -3.24 -14.46 -36.85
CA LYS A 243 -3.83 -14.54 -38.19
C LYS A 243 -4.90 -15.63 -38.25
N LYS A 244 -5.85 -15.49 -39.18
CA LYS A 244 -6.89 -16.50 -39.41
C LYS A 244 -6.32 -17.85 -39.86
N ILE A 245 -5.24 -17.82 -40.63
CA ILE A 245 -4.56 -19.02 -41.12
C ILE A 245 -3.96 -19.86 -39.98
N ASP A 246 -3.71 -19.26 -38.82
CA ASP A 246 -3.17 -19.95 -37.65
C ASP A 246 -4.20 -20.97 -37.09
N PHE A 247 -5.49 -20.65 -37.21
CA PHE A 247 -6.61 -21.50 -36.76
C PHE A 247 -7.35 -22.21 -37.90
N LYS A 248 -7.09 -21.83 -39.15
CA LYS A 248 -7.70 -22.42 -40.35
C LYS A 248 -6.70 -22.42 -41.51
N PRO A 249 -5.67 -23.29 -41.46
CA PRO A 249 -4.71 -23.41 -42.55
C PRO A 249 -5.39 -23.89 -43.85
N GLU A 250 -4.91 -23.38 -44.99
CA GLU A 250 -5.45 -23.67 -46.32
C GLU A 250 -4.66 -24.78 -47.07
N SER A 251 -3.45 -25.13 -46.62
CA SER A 251 -2.57 -26.14 -47.24
C SER A 251 -1.80 -26.94 -46.18
N GLU A 252 -1.53 -28.22 -46.46
CA GLU A 252 -0.78 -29.13 -45.56
C GLU A 252 0.74 -28.88 -45.56
N GLU A 253 1.27 -28.12 -46.53
CA GLU A 253 2.72 -27.97 -46.74
C GLU A 253 3.39 -26.86 -45.90
N GLY A 254 2.69 -26.31 -44.91
CA GLY A 254 3.21 -25.26 -44.03
C GLY A 254 4.14 -25.81 -42.94
N PRO A 255 5.09 -25.00 -42.42
CA PRO A 255 5.89 -25.40 -41.26
C PRO A 255 5.00 -25.68 -40.05
N ILE A 256 5.14 -26.88 -39.48
CA ILE A 256 4.42 -27.30 -38.26
C ILE A 256 4.96 -26.47 -37.10
N GLN A 257 4.27 -25.38 -36.76
CA GLN A 257 4.61 -24.56 -35.62
C GLN A 257 3.69 -24.95 -34.45
N MET A 258 4.27 -25.40 -33.33
CA MET A 258 3.47 -25.89 -32.20
C MET A 258 2.59 -24.81 -31.55
N TYR A 259 2.87 -23.52 -31.77
CA TYR A 259 1.99 -22.45 -31.31
C TYR A 259 2.20 -21.17 -32.12
N SER A 260 1.17 -20.33 -32.19
CA SER A 260 1.23 -19.05 -32.91
C SER A 260 2.29 -18.13 -32.34
N GLN A 261 2.84 -17.29 -33.22
CA GLN A 261 3.75 -16.21 -32.80
C GLN A 261 3.09 -15.24 -31.82
N ALA A 262 1.78 -15.01 -31.91
CA ALA A 262 1.06 -14.18 -30.96
C ALA A 262 1.05 -14.82 -29.57
N CYS A 263 0.83 -16.13 -29.47
CA CYS A 263 0.87 -16.87 -28.21
C CYS A 263 2.24 -16.73 -27.54
N GLY A 264 3.33 -17.03 -28.28
CA GLY A 264 4.69 -16.89 -27.75
C GLY A 264 5.01 -15.47 -27.28
N LYS A 265 4.56 -14.44 -28.02
CA LYS A 265 4.74 -13.03 -27.63
C LYS A 265 3.97 -12.67 -26.36
N VAL A 266 2.72 -13.10 -26.22
CA VAL A 266 1.91 -12.82 -25.02
C VAL A 266 2.50 -13.52 -23.80
N VAL A 267 2.85 -14.81 -23.90
CA VAL A 267 3.42 -15.56 -22.77
C VAL A 267 4.73 -14.93 -22.31
N LYS A 268 5.62 -14.58 -23.24
CA LYS A 268 6.88 -13.89 -22.91
C LYS A 268 6.62 -12.55 -22.23
N TYR A 269 5.67 -11.76 -22.73
CA TYR A 269 5.31 -10.48 -22.12
C TYR A 269 4.76 -10.64 -20.71
N LEU A 270 3.80 -11.56 -20.51
CA LEU A 270 3.19 -11.83 -19.21
C LEU A 270 4.22 -12.32 -18.19
N GLY A 271 5.18 -13.17 -18.59
CA GLY A 271 6.28 -13.59 -17.72
C GLY A 271 7.06 -12.42 -17.14
N VAL A 272 7.46 -11.46 -17.99
CA VAL A 272 8.15 -10.24 -17.55
C VAL A 272 7.29 -9.40 -16.59
N GLN A 273 5.98 -9.30 -16.84
CA GLN A 273 5.08 -8.57 -15.94
C GLN A 273 4.94 -9.28 -14.58
N VAL A 274 4.80 -10.60 -14.57
CA VAL A 274 4.70 -11.40 -13.33
C VAL A 274 5.96 -11.25 -12.48
N ASP A 275 7.15 -11.32 -13.09
CA ASP A 275 8.41 -11.13 -12.37
C ASP A 275 8.51 -9.71 -11.79
N SER A 276 8.12 -8.69 -12.56
CA SER A 276 8.09 -7.31 -12.08
C SER A 276 7.10 -7.12 -10.93
N ILE A 277 5.93 -7.76 -10.97
CA ILE A 277 4.91 -7.69 -9.92
C ILE A 277 5.40 -8.37 -8.64
N ARG A 278 5.97 -9.57 -8.76
CA ARG A 278 6.55 -10.31 -7.62
C ARG A 278 7.72 -9.59 -6.97
N PHE A 279 8.44 -8.76 -7.73
CA PHE A 279 9.51 -7.93 -7.19
C PHE A 279 8.99 -6.63 -6.53
N SER A 280 7.81 -6.13 -6.92
CA SER A 280 7.32 -4.80 -6.53
C SER A 280 6.20 -4.82 -5.49
N LEU A 281 5.53 -5.95 -5.28
CA LEU A 281 4.46 -6.14 -4.32
C LEU A 281 4.84 -7.23 -3.31
N ASP A 282 4.27 -7.14 -2.11
CA ASP A 282 4.52 -8.10 -1.03
C ASP A 282 3.22 -8.74 -0.51
N GLY A 283 3.37 -9.95 0.05
CA GLY A 283 2.32 -10.67 0.76
C GLY A 283 1.07 -10.93 -0.10
N LYS A 284 -0.11 -10.85 0.52
CA LYS A 284 -1.40 -11.16 -0.13
C LYS A 284 -1.76 -10.24 -1.30
N ASN A 285 -1.13 -9.06 -1.38
CA ASN A 285 -1.37 -8.13 -2.48
C ASN A 285 -0.80 -8.67 -3.80
N VAL A 286 0.29 -9.43 -3.76
CA VAL A 286 0.84 -10.12 -4.94
C VAL A 286 -0.21 -11.09 -5.48
N ASP A 287 -0.72 -11.96 -4.61
CA ASP A 287 -1.68 -13.00 -4.98
C ASP A 287 -2.97 -12.39 -5.55
N ALA A 288 -3.48 -11.32 -4.92
CA ALA A 288 -4.69 -10.63 -5.37
C ALA A 288 -4.52 -10.00 -6.76
N VAL A 289 -3.41 -9.29 -7.00
CA VAL A 289 -3.15 -8.64 -8.30
C VAL A 289 -2.90 -9.68 -9.38
N LEU A 290 -2.12 -10.71 -9.09
CA LEU A 290 -1.85 -11.81 -10.02
C LEU A 290 -3.12 -12.59 -10.37
N MET A 291 -3.99 -12.86 -9.39
CA MET A 291 -5.30 -13.47 -9.62
C MET A 291 -6.17 -12.63 -10.56
N GLU A 292 -6.27 -11.32 -10.32
CA GLU A 292 -7.05 -10.41 -11.16
C GLU A 292 -6.51 -10.35 -12.60
N ILE A 293 -5.18 -10.26 -12.77
CA ILE A 293 -4.56 -10.33 -14.10
C ILE A 293 -4.89 -11.65 -14.77
N GLY A 294 -4.76 -12.77 -14.06
CA GLY A 294 -5.02 -14.10 -14.62
C GLY A 294 -6.48 -14.29 -15.05
N MET A 295 -7.44 -13.83 -14.24
CA MET A 295 -8.85 -13.82 -14.62
C MET A 295 -9.13 -12.96 -15.86
N ARG A 296 -8.52 -11.77 -15.96
CA ARG A 296 -8.69 -10.90 -17.13
C ARG A 296 -7.99 -11.45 -18.37
N VAL A 297 -6.80 -12.05 -18.24
CA VAL A 297 -6.09 -12.73 -19.34
C VAL A 297 -6.93 -13.90 -19.85
N HIS A 298 -7.45 -14.74 -18.96
CA HIS A 298 -8.35 -15.84 -19.32
C HIS A 298 -9.55 -15.35 -20.12
N ARG A 299 -10.21 -14.29 -19.64
CA ARG A 299 -11.36 -13.68 -20.34
C ARG A 299 -10.97 -13.14 -21.71
N VAL A 300 -9.83 -12.46 -21.83
CA VAL A 300 -9.36 -11.92 -23.11
C VAL A 300 -9.05 -13.03 -24.11
N ILE A 301 -8.41 -14.11 -23.67
CA ILE A 301 -8.13 -15.27 -24.53
C ILE A 301 -9.43 -15.94 -24.94
N TYR A 302 -10.35 -16.18 -24.00
CA TYR A 302 -11.67 -16.73 -24.29
C TYR A 302 -12.40 -15.92 -25.37
N ASP A 303 -12.54 -14.60 -25.17
CA ASP A 303 -13.22 -13.70 -26.11
C ASP A 303 -12.50 -13.63 -27.47
N HIS A 304 -11.18 -13.80 -27.49
CA HIS A 304 -10.38 -13.82 -28.72
C HIS A 304 -10.58 -15.12 -29.51
N LEU A 305 -10.55 -16.28 -28.85
CA LEU A 305 -10.72 -17.59 -29.49
C LEU A 305 -12.11 -17.73 -30.15
N LEU A 306 -13.14 -17.13 -29.55
CA LEU A 306 -14.50 -17.10 -30.11
C LEU A 306 -14.62 -16.35 -31.45
N GLN A 307 -13.60 -15.58 -31.87
CA GLN A 307 -13.63 -14.80 -33.11
C GLN A 307 -13.16 -15.58 -34.35
N TYR A 308 -12.67 -16.81 -34.17
CA TYR A 308 -12.08 -17.61 -35.24
C TYR A 308 -12.90 -18.86 -35.55
N GLN A 309 -12.68 -19.41 -36.75
CA GLN A 309 -13.16 -20.74 -37.13
C GLN A 309 -12.00 -21.72 -37.17
N TYR A 310 -12.27 -22.97 -36.79
CA TYR A 310 -11.25 -24.01 -36.63
C TYR A 310 -11.52 -25.17 -37.59
N ASN A 311 -10.50 -25.66 -38.33
CA ASN A 311 -10.63 -26.87 -39.14
C ASN A 311 -9.87 -28.04 -38.50
N SER A 312 -10.06 -29.25 -39.05
CA SER A 312 -9.40 -30.48 -38.58
C SER A 312 -7.88 -30.45 -38.69
N MET A 313 -7.31 -29.53 -39.47
CA MET A 313 -5.87 -29.37 -39.68
C MET A 313 -5.21 -28.47 -38.63
N ALA A 314 -5.96 -27.49 -38.10
CA ALA A 314 -5.54 -26.69 -36.97
C ALA A 314 -5.50 -27.50 -35.66
N VAL A 315 -5.87 -28.78 -35.67
CA VAL A 315 -6.11 -29.58 -34.47
C VAL A 315 -4.83 -29.90 -33.70
N GLU A 316 -3.74 -30.22 -34.39
CA GLU A 316 -2.47 -30.50 -33.72
C GLU A 316 -1.77 -29.22 -33.22
N CYS A 317 -1.83 -28.14 -33.99
CA CYS A 317 -1.25 -26.84 -33.59
C CYS A 317 -2.09 -26.13 -32.51
N SER A 318 -3.42 -26.17 -32.61
CA SER A 318 -4.33 -25.54 -31.64
C SER A 318 -4.30 -26.26 -30.29
N GLY A 319 -4.08 -27.58 -30.24
CA GLY A 319 -3.96 -28.31 -28.98
C GLY A 319 -2.78 -27.83 -28.13
N SER A 320 -1.63 -27.59 -28.77
CA SER A 320 -0.44 -27.02 -28.11
C SER A 320 -0.59 -25.53 -27.80
N GLU A 321 -1.25 -24.73 -28.64
CA GLU A 321 -1.60 -23.34 -28.31
C GLU A 321 -2.49 -23.24 -27.08
N THR A 322 -3.58 -24.00 -27.02
CA THR A 322 -4.49 -24.00 -25.87
C THR A 322 -3.77 -24.41 -24.61
N THR A 323 -2.93 -25.44 -24.67
CA THR A 323 -2.14 -25.90 -23.52
C THR A 323 -1.21 -24.79 -23.02
N LEU A 324 -0.60 -24.03 -23.94
CA LEU A 324 0.29 -22.93 -23.61
C LEU A 324 -0.48 -21.73 -23.02
N TRP A 325 -1.64 -21.37 -23.56
CA TRP A 325 -2.52 -20.32 -23.02
C TRP A 325 -3.04 -20.63 -21.62
N VAL A 326 -3.42 -21.89 -21.40
CA VAL A 326 -3.90 -22.38 -20.10
C VAL A 326 -2.76 -22.43 -19.10
N GLY A 327 -1.58 -22.89 -19.50
CA GLY A 327 -0.37 -22.84 -18.69
C GLY A 327 0.02 -21.42 -18.30
N ALA A 328 -0.03 -20.47 -19.24
CA ALA A 328 0.24 -19.06 -18.97
C ALA A 328 -0.77 -18.45 -18.00
N THR A 329 -2.06 -18.76 -18.18
CA THR A 329 -3.12 -18.31 -17.26
C THR A 329 -2.92 -18.86 -15.85
N ALA A 330 -2.63 -20.17 -15.73
CA ALA A 330 -2.40 -20.83 -14.45
C ALA A 330 -1.13 -20.33 -13.73
N ALA A 331 -0.07 -20.04 -14.50
CA ALA A 331 1.15 -19.45 -13.98
C ALA A 331 0.91 -18.04 -13.44
N VAL A 332 0.04 -17.27 -14.10
CA VAL A 332 -0.37 -15.94 -13.63
C VAL A 332 -1.25 -16.04 -12.38
N THR A 333 -2.23 -16.96 -12.31
CA THR A 333 -3.15 -17.06 -11.16
C THR A 333 -2.56 -17.74 -9.92
N ALA A 334 -1.30 -18.19 -9.96
CA ALA A 334 -0.57 -18.80 -8.85
C ALA A 334 -1.44 -19.78 -8.02
N VAL A 335 -1.96 -20.82 -8.66
CA VAL A 335 -2.37 -22.01 -7.91
C VAL A 335 -1.06 -22.68 -7.46
N GLU A 336 -0.82 -22.79 -6.16
CA GLU A 336 0.34 -23.48 -5.60
C GLU A 336 0.51 -24.86 -6.26
N TYR A 337 1.49 -24.98 -7.16
CA TYR A 337 2.28 -26.19 -7.27
C TYR A 337 3.56 -25.93 -6.50
N SER A 338 3.67 -26.62 -5.37
CA SER A 338 4.85 -26.56 -4.52
C SER A 338 6.10 -26.96 -5.30
N GLY A 339 7.17 -26.21 -5.05
CA GLY A 339 8.54 -26.61 -5.39
C GLY A 339 9.02 -26.15 -6.77
N SER A 340 9.92 -25.17 -6.75
CA SER A 340 11.08 -25.05 -7.66
C SER A 340 10.85 -25.41 -9.13
N GLU A 341 10.61 -24.40 -9.97
CA GLU A 341 11.25 -24.22 -11.29
C GLU A 341 10.53 -23.11 -12.07
N THR A 342 10.98 -21.86 -11.87
CA THR A 342 10.62 -20.70 -12.70
C THR A 342 11.26 -20.74 -14.10
N THR A 343 11.68 -21.91 -14.58
CA THR A 343 12.45 -22.08 -15.81
C THR A 343 11.95 -23.28 -16.61
N LEU A 344 10.70 -23.22 -17.12
CA LEU A 344 10.19 -24.27 -18.02
C LEU A 344 8.94 -23.81 -18.78
N TRP A 345 8.94 -22.59 -19.34
CA TRP A 345 7.85 -22.14 -20.22
C TRP A 345 7.99 -22.65 -21.68
N ALA A 346 8.98 -23.51 -21.96
CA ALA A 346 9.22 -24.05 -23.31
C ALA A 346 9.73 -25.50 -23.39
N SER A 347 10.07 -26.19 -22.28
CA SER A 347 10.86 -27.44 -22.32
C SER A 347 10.17 -28.72 -21.81
N LYS A 348 8.85 -28.73 -21.61
CA LYS A 348 8.09 -29.95 -21.27
C LYS A 348 7.04 -30.34 -22.34
N THR A 349 7.32 -30.08 -23.61
CA THR A 349 6.57 -30.64 -24.75
C THR A 349 7.17 -31.95 -25.28
N SER A 350 8.08 -32.59 -24.54
CA SER A 350 8.55 -33.92 -24.89
C SER A 350 8.72 -34.76 -23.63
N THR A 351 8.00 -35.87 -23.60
CA THR A 351 8.30 -37.05 -22.78
C THR A 351 7.96 -36.95 -21.29
N SER A 352 6.68 -37.13 -20.96
CA SER A 352 6.19 -38.17 -20.04
C SER A 352 4.80 -37.76 -19.53
N ALA A 353 3.77 -38.28 -20.20
CA ALA A 353 2.42 -38.33 -19.66
C ALA A 353 2.45 -39.16 -18.37
N SER A 354 2.37 -38.50 -17.22
CA SER A 354 1.99 -39.15 -15.98
C SER A 354 1.28 -38.13 -15.10
N SER A 355 -0.05 -38.23 -15.16
CA SER A 355 -0.98 -37.95 -14.07
C SER A 355 -0.74 -36.63 -13.32
N ARG A 356 -1.50 -35.60 -13.71
CA ARG A 356 -2.32 -34.84 -12.76
C ARG A 356 -3.34 -33.98 -13.49
N ASN A 357 -4.59 -34.42 -13.41
CA ASN A 357 -5.79 -33.74 -13.88
C ASN A 357 -5.95 -32.39 -13.16
N SER A 358 -5.67 -31.30 -13.86
CA SER A 358 -6.29 -29.99 -13.59
C SER A 358 -6.34 -29.18 -14.88
N SER A 359 -6.90 -29.75 -15.95
CA SER A 359 -7.20 -28.96 -17.14
C SER A 359 -8.32 -27.98 -16.78
N THR A 360 -8.07 -26.69 -16.94
CA THR A 360 -9.08 -25.65 -16.71
C THR A 360 -10.29 -25.86 -17.63
N PRO A 361 -11.48 -25.34 -17.29
CA PRO A 361 -12.66 -25.43 -18.16
C PRO A 361 -12.40 -24.94 -19.59
N LEU A 362 -11.56 -23.92 -19.79
CA LEU A 362 -11.17 -23.44 -21.12
C LEU A 362 -10.36 -24.45 -21.93
N HIS A 363 -9.44 -25.19 -21.30
CA HIS A 363 -8.71 -26.28 -21.97
C HIS A 363 -9.70 -27.34 -22.48
N ALA A 364 -10.62 -27.76 -21.61
CA ALA A 364 -11.64 -28.75 -21.95
C ALA A 364 -12.59 -28.24 -23.06
N LEU A 365 -12.96 -26.96 -23.05
CA LEU A 365 -13.77 -26.34 -24.10
C LEU A 365 -13.04 -26.31 -25.45
N CYS A 366 -11.75 -25.99 -25.47
CA CYS A 366 -10.96 -26.00 -26.69
C CYS A 366 -10.81 -27.42 -27.25
N ASN A 367 -10.78 -28.46 -26.40
CA ASN A 367 -10.78 -29.85 -26.88
C ASN A 367 -12.02 -30.19 -27.73
N LEU A 368 -13.15 -29.49 -27.56
CA LEU A 368 -14.33 -29.64 -28.42
C LEU A 368 -14.06 -29.18 -29.87
N LEU A 369 -13.09 -28.31 -30.09
CA LEU A 369 -12.66 -27.88 -31.43
C LEU A 369 -11.81 -28.95 -32.13
N LEU A 370 -11.21 -29.85 -31.35
CA LEU A 370 -10.22 -30.83 -31.79
C LEU A 370 -10.80 -32.21 -32.09
N VAL A 371 -11.80 -32.62 -31.31
CA VAL A 371 -12.31 -34.00 -31.30
C VAL A 371 -13.09 -34.32 -32.58
N VAL A 372 -12.97 -35.54 -33.09
CA VAL A 372 -13.80 -35.99 -34.24
C VAL A 372 -15.30 -35.95 -33.91
N PRO A 373 -16.18 -35.62 -34.88
CA PRO A 373 -17.62 -35.46 -34.66
C PRO A 373 -18.29 -36.60 -33.86
N ASP A 374 -17.90 -37.84 -34.11
CA ASP A 374 -18.50 -39.03 -33.49
C ASP A 374 -18.29 -39.09 -31.97
N ASN A 375 -17.15 -38.59 -31.50
CA ASN A 375 -16.79 -38.60 -30.08
C ASN A 375 -17.24 -37.34 -29.33
N LEU A 376 -17.75 -36.33 -30.05
CA LEU A 376 -18.06 -35.02 -29.49
C LEU A 376 -19.11 -35.10 -28.37
N LYS A 377 -20.12 -35.98 -28.53
CA LYS A 377 -21.17 -36.20 -27.53
C LYS A 377 -20.59 -36.73 -26.21
N GLN A 378 -19.67 -37.69 -26.29
CA GLN A 378 -19.02 -38.27 -25.12
C GLN A 378 -18.17 -37.23 -24.37
N VAL A 379 -17.44 -36.40 -25.10
CA VAL A 379 -16.60 -35.34 -24.51
C VAL A 379 -17.44 -34.26 -23.85
N CYS A 380 -18.56 -33.85 -24.45
CA CYS A 380 -19.50 -32.89 -23.83
C CYS A 380 -20.09 -33.41 -22.51
N THR A 381 -20.23 -34.74 -22.35
CA THR A 381 -20.73 -35.37 -21.12
C THR A 381 -19.62 -35.74 -20.12
N GLY A 382 -18.35 -35.47 -20.43
CA GLY A 382 -17.24 -35.77 -19.54
C GLY A 382 -17.22 -34.88 -18.27
N GLU A 383 -16.63 -35.37 -17.18
CA GLU A 383 -16.62 -34.71 -15.87
C GLU A 383 -16.14 -33.24 -15.91
N GLN A 384 -15.22 -32.91 -16.82
CA GLN A 384 -14.65 -31.56 -16.95
C GLN A 384 -15.61 -30.53 -17.58
N LEU A 385 -16.60 -30.99 -18.35
CA LEU A 385 -17.56 -30.14 -19.08
C LEU A 385 -19.00 -30.33 -18.58
N ALA A 386 -19.26 -31.38 -17.79
CA ALA A 386 -20.59 -31.72 -17.28
C ALA A 386 -21.26 -30.61 -16.45
N GLY A 387 -20.47 -29.73 -15.82
CA GLY A 387 -20.97 -28.60 -15.03
C GLY A 387 -21.21 -27.31 -15.82
N LEU A 388 -20.91 -27.26 -17.12
CA LEU A 388 -21.08 -26.07 -17.95
C LEU A 388 -22.45 -26.04 -18.63
N ASP A 389 -22.97 -24.84 -18.85
CA ASP A 389 -24.20 -24.64 -19.62
C ASP A 389 -23.99 -25.13 -21.07
N LYS A 390 -24.98 -25.84 -21.60
CA LYS A 390 -25.05 -26.29 -22.99
C LYS A 390 -24.87 -25.13 -23.97
N THR A 391 -25.27 -23.91 -23.60
CA THR A 391 -25.06 -22.71 -24.42
C THR A 391 -23.58 -22.38 -24.63
N VAL A 392 -22.73 -22.60 -23.61
CA VAL A 392 -21.27 -22.41 -23.67
C VAL A 392 -20.61 -23.51 -24.49
N LEU A 393 -21.05 -24.76 -24.32
CA LEU A 393 -20.56 -25.86 -25.14
C LEU A 393 -20.90 -25.63 -26.62
N LEU A 394 -22.14 -25.23 -26.90
CA LEU A 394 -22.61 -24.94 -28.25
C LEU A 394 -21.85 -23.77 -28.89
N SER A 395 -21.52 -22.72 -28.14
CA SER A 395 -20.79 -21.57 -28.69
C SER A 395 -19.39 -21.96 -29.18
N PHE A 396 -18.70 -22.89 -28.50
CA PHE A 396 -17.43 -23.45 -28.96
C PHE A 396 -17.61 -24.39 -30.15
N VAL A 397 -18.59 -25.30 -30.10
CA VAL A 397 -18.84 -26.25 -31.19
C VAL A 397 -19.21 -25.54 -32.50
N GLN A 398 -19.88 -24.39 -32.42
CA GLN A 398 -20.20 -23.53 -33.57
C GLN A 398 -18.97 -22.95 -34.29
N LEU A 399 -17.82 -22.88 -33.62
CA LEU A 399 -16.58 -22.37 -34.21
C LEU A 399 -15.92 -23.38 -35.15
N ARG A 400 -16.34 -24.65 -35.12
CA ARG A 400 -15.79 -25.67 -36.01
C ARG A 400 -16.22 -25.43 -37.46
N ALA A 401 -15.27 -25.56 -38.38
CA ALA A 401 -15.50 -25.43 -39.81
C ALA A 401 -16.48 -26.49 -40.34
N ASP A 402 -16.52 -27.67 -39.71
CA ASP A 402 -17.40 -28.77 -40.04
C ASP A 402 -18.77 -28.72 -39.32
N PHE A 403 -19.06 -27.66 -38.56
CA PHE A 403 -20.29 -27.56 -37.76
C PHE A 403 -21.57 -27.80 -38.58
N LYS A 404 -21.65 -27.18 -39.77
CA LYS A 404 -22.82 -27.31 -40.67
C LYS A 404 -22.80 -28.63 -41.43
N THR A 405 -21.63 -29.06 -41.94
CA THR A 405 -21.49 -30.26 -42.76
C THR A 405 -21.74 -31.53 -41.95
N SER A 406 -21.24 -31.58 -40.72
CA SER A 406 -21.40 -32.70 -39.79
C SER A 406 -22.72 -32.63 -38.99
N ARG A 407 -23.58 -31.63 -39.26
CA ARG A 407 -24.89 -31.42 -38.61
C ARG A 407 -24.82 -31.39 -37.07
N LEU A 408 -23.75 -30.84 -36.49
CA LEU A 408 -23.45 -30.92 -35.05
C LEU A 408 -24.51 -30.24 -34.15
N ALA A 409 -25.35 -29.37 -34.69
CA ALA A 409 -26.45 -28.75 -33.96
C ALA A 409 -27.46 -29.75 -33.38
N THR A 410 -27.55 -30.97 -33.93
CA THR A 410 -28.45 -32.02 -33.42
C THR A 410 -27.98 -32.63 -32.11
N LEU A 411 -26.71 -32.48 -31.75
CA LEU A 411 -26.14 -33.02 -30.52
C LEU A 411 -26.59 -32.26 -29.26
N PHE A 412 -27.11 -31.05 -29.44
CA PHE A 412 -27.50 -30.13 -28.36
C PHE A 412 -29.01 -29.87 -28.31
N LYS A 413 -29.80 -30.55 -29.14
CA LYS A 413 -31.25 -30.67 -28.99
C LYS A 413 -31.55 -31.78 -28.00
#